data_AF-A0A257R799-F1
#
_entry.id   AF-A0A257R799-F1
#
_cell.length_a   1.000
_cell.length_b   1.000
_cell.length_c   1.000
_cell.angle_alpha   90.00
_cell.angle_beta   90.00
_cell.angle_gamma   90.00
#
_symmetry.space_group_name_H-M   'P 1'
#
loop_
_entity.id
_entity.type
_entity.pdbx_description
1 polymer ?
#
loop_
_entity_poly.entity_id
_entity_poly.type
_entity_poly.pdbx_seq_one_letter_code
_entity_poly.pdbx_strand_id
1 'polypeptide(L)'
;MPDTKAKKADGKTAAKPKAKPKAKPKAKPGARAVATHPPVPPLNPAAPNAQVLDRLWSTIIARKSADPLVSHSARLLSRGINKVAQKFGEESVECLIEAVSGNRAALIAESADVLYHLLVMWVAAGLRPEDVWLELQRREGISGIAEKASRPMLLSIAETRKIP
;
A
#
# COMPACT_ATOMS: atom_id res chain seq x y z
N MET A 1 -7.71 -22.51 -73.32
CA MET A 1 -8.92 -22.80 -74.13
C MET A 1 -9.22 -24.28 -74.00
N PRO A 2 -10.46 -24.70 -73.71
CA PRO A 2 -11.67 -24.07 -74.22
C PRO A 2 -12.59 -23.45 -73.16
N ASP A 3 -13.13 -22.30 -73.56
CA ASP A 3 -14.44 -21.80 -73.19
C ASP A 3 -15.54 -22.83 -73.46
N THR A 4 -16.60 -22.86 -72.63
CA THR A 4 -17.97 -22.70 -73.18
C THR A 4 -19.00 -22.34 -72.11
N LYS A 5 -19.77 -21.30 -72.44
CA LYS A 5 -20.98 -20.80 -71.78
C LYS A 5 -22.11 -21.86 -71.81
N ALA A 6 -23.02 -21.83 -70.82
CA ALA A 6 -24.37 -21.26 -70.99
C ALA A 6 -25.42 -21.71 -69.94
N LYS A 7 -26.22 -20.70 -69.55
CA LYS A 7 -27.67 -20.68 -69.26
C LYS A 7 -28.24 -21.16 -67.91
N LYS A 8 -28.97 -20.20 -67.34
CA LYS A 8 -29.90 -20.18 -66.20
C LYS A 8 -30.97 -21.26 -66.24
N ALA A 9 -31.39 -21.70 -65.06
CA ALA A 9 -32.78 -22.02 -64.75
C ALA A 9 -33.09 -21.63 -63.30
N ASP A 10 -34.13 -20.81 -63.13
CA ASP A 10 -34.64 -20.33 -61.86
C ASP A 10 -35.28 -21.48 -61.05
N GLY A 11 -34.64 -21.84 -59.94
CA GLY A 11 -35.11 -22.86 -59.00
C GLY A 11 -35.38 -22.24 -57.63
N LYS A 12 -36.59 -21.67 -57.49
CA LYS A 12 -37.15 -21.17 -56.22
C LYS A 12 -37.13 -22.28 -55.17
N THR A 13 -36.15 -22.25 -54.26
CA THR A 13 -36.07 -23.16 -53.11
C THR A 13 -36.23 -22.38 -51.81
N ALA A 14 -37.19 -22.84 -51.00
CA ALA A 14 -37.64 -22.22 -49.78
C ALA A 14 -36.50 -22.02 -48.77
N ALA A 15 -36.42 -20.82 -48.19
CA ALA A 15 -35.49 -20.50 -47.12
C ALA A 15 -35.80 -21.36 -45.88
N LYS A 16 -34.82 -22.16 -45.44
CA LYS A 16 -34.79 -22.83 -44.14
C LYS A 16 -34.90 -21.80 -43.01
N PRO A 17 -35.63 -22.07 -41.91
CA PRO A 17 -35.67 -21.16 -40.78
C PRO A 17 -34.29 -21.11 -40.10
N LYS A 18 -33.74 -19.90 -39.94
CA LYS A 18 -32.52 -19.66 -39.16
C LYS A 18 -32.80 -19.99 -37.69
N ALA A 19 -32.06 -20.95 -37.13
CA ALA A 19 -32.09 -21.25 -35.71
C ALA A 19 -31.61 -20.02 -34.91
N LYS A 20 -32.42 -19.58 -33.93
CA LYS A 20 -32.02 -18.56 -32.96
C LYS A 20 -30.81 -19.05 -32.16
N PRO A 21 -29.78 -18.23 -31.89
CA PRO A 21 -28.69 -18.61 -31.00
C PRO A 21 -29.26 -18.85 -29.60
N LYS A 22 -29.01 -20.03 -29.03
CA LYS A 22 -29.32 -20.32 -27.63
C LYS A 22 -28.52 -19.38 -26.73
N ALA A 23 -29.20 -18.65 -25.85
CA ALA A 23 -28.56 -17.83 -24.83
C ALA A 23 -27.66 -18.71 -23.95
N LYS A 24 -26.39 -18.30 -23.76
CA LYS A 24 -25.49 -18.92 -22.78
C LYS A 24 -26.08 -18.77 -21.37
N PRO A 25 -25.96 -19.77 -20.49
CA PRO A 25 -26.42 -19.62 -19.11
C PRO A 25 -25.58 -18.54 -18.42
N LYS A 26 -26.26 -17.60 -17.76
CA LYS A 26 -25.61 -16.63 -16.87
C LYS A 26 -24.89 -17.40 -15.76
N ALA A 27 -23.58 -17.23 -15.65
CA ALA A 27 -22.81 -17.75 -14.53
C ALA A 27 -23.38 -17.16 -13.22
N LYS A 28 -23.71 -18.02 -12.25
CA LYS A 28 -24.00 -17.60 -10.89
C LYS A 28 -22.78 -16.86 -10.32
N PRO A 29 -22.93 -15.83 -9.48
CA PRO A 29 -21.80 -15.27 -8.75
C PRO A 29 -21.21 -16.40 -7.89
N GLY A 30 -20.01 -16.87 -8.24
CA GLY A 30 -19.30 -17.84 -7.43
C GLY A 30 -19.01 -17.20 -6.08
N ALA A 31 -19.48 -17.83 -5.01
CA ALA A 31 -19.01 -17.51 -3.67
C ALA A 31 -17.48 -17.59 -3.71
N ARG A 32 -16.80 -16.46 -3.53
CA ARG A 32 -15.34 -16.46 -3.34
C ARG A 32 -15.09 -17.33 -2.11
N ALA A 33 -14.49 -18.50 -2.33
CA ALA A 33 -13.97 -19.30 -1.24
C ALA A 33 -13.05 -18.39 -0.42
N VAL A 34 -13.36 -18.21 0.86
CA VAL A 34 -12.49 -17.54 1.80
C VAL A 34 -11.23 -18.40 1.84
N ALA A 35 -10.16 -17.94 1.19
CA ALA A 35 -8.89 -18.65 1.24
C ALA A 35 -8.47 -18.69 2.72
N THR A 36 -8.52 -19.88 3.32
CA THR A 36 -7.99 -20.09 4.66
C THR A 36 -6.48 -19.91 4.55
N HIS A 37 -5.99 -18.73 4.93
CA HIS A 37 -4.56 -18.52 5.05
C HIS A 37 -4.01 -19.52 6.07
N PRO A 38 -2.89 -20.22 5.76
CA PRO A 38 -2.24 -21.05 6.74
C PRO A 38 -1.87 -20.21 7.97
N PRO A 39 -1.88 -20.80 9.18
CA PRO A 39 -1.49 -20.07 10.39
C PRO A 39 -0.09 -19.46 10.18
N VAL A 40 -0.01 -18.14 10.34
CA VAL A 40 1.26 -17.42 10.27
C VAL A 40 2.12 -17.91 11.44
N PRO A 41 3.34 -18.43 11.19
CA PRO A 41 4.22 -18.83 12.27
C PRO A 41 4.49 -17.64 13.20
N PRO A 42 4.60 -17.88 14.52
CA PRO A 42 4.91 -16.81 15.45
C PRO A 42 6.24 -16.15 15.07
N LEU A 43 6.35 -14.85 15.31
CA LEU A 43 7.62 -14.13 15.12
C LEU A 43 8.72 -14.77 15.98
N ASN A 44 9.92 -14.90 15.42
CA ASN A 44 11.07 -15.40 16.16
C ASN A 44 11.52 -14.33 17.17
N PRO A 45 11.45 -14.56 18.49
CA PRO A 45 11.83 -13.57 19.48
C PRO A 45 13.34 -13.26 19.48
N ALA A 46 14.17 -14.14 18.93
CA ALA A 46 15.62 -13.96 18.83
C ALA A 46 16.05 -13.22 17.53
N ALA A 47 15.14 -13.03 16.57
CA ALA A 47 15.43 -12.25 15.37
C ALA A 47 15.40 -10.74 15.65
N PRO A 48 16.02 -9.91 14.79
CA PRO A 48 15.83 -8.46 14.85
C PRO A 48 14.34 -8.11 14.86
N ASN A 49 13.97 -7.21 15.76
CA ASN A 49 12.59 -6.88 16.10
C ASN A 49 12.42 -5.35 16.24
N ALA A 50 11.22 -4.92 16.63
CA ALA A 50 10.83 -3.51 16.68
C ALA A 50 11.77 -2.61 17.52
N GLN A 51 12.51 -3.18 18.47
CA GLN A 51 13.53 -2.48 19.27
C GLN A 51 14.64 -1.84 18.41
N VAL A 52 14.79 -2.24 17.15
CA VAL A 52 15.67 -1.53 16.20
C VAL A 52 15.24 -0.08 15.99
N LEU A 53 13.94 0.21 16.03
CA LEU A 53 13.39 1.55 15.84
C LEU A 53 13.78 2.47 17.01
N ASP A 54 13.79 1.96 18.25
CA ASP A 54 14.21 2.73 19.42
C ASP A 54 15.71 3.10 19.35
N ARG A 55 16.55 2.15 18.92
CA ARG A 55 17.99 2.39 18.70
C ARG A 55 18.25 3.38 17.56
N LEU A 56 17.48 3.28 16.47
CA LEU A 56 17.55 4.23 15.36
C LEU A 56 17.13 5.62 15.79
N TRP A 57 15.99 5.76 16.47
CA TRP A 57 15.53 7.05 16.99
C TRP A 57 16.56 7.67 17.94
N SER A 58 17.10 6.89 18.87
CA SER A 58 18.16 7.32 19.80
C SER A 58 19.40 7.83 19.05
N THR A 59 19.77 7.17 17.96
CA THR A 59 20.88 7.60 17.10
C THR A 59 20.56 8.90 16.35
N ILE A 60 19.35 9.03 15.82
CA ILE A 60 18.89 10.22 15.07
C ILE A 60 18.88 11.44 15.99
N ILE A 61 18.29 11.33 17.19
CA ILE A 61 18.22 12.44 18.15
C ILE A 61 19.61 12.83 18.65
N ALA A 62 20.49 11.87 18.94
CA ALA A 62 21.87 12.13 19.36
C ALA A 62 22.67 12.87 18.28
N ARG A 63 22.36 12.62 16.99
CA ARG A 63 23.00 13.26 15.85
C ARG A 63 22.31 14.53 15.37
N LYS A 64 21.24 15.00 16.04
CA LYS A 64 20.48 16.20 15.65
C LYS A 64 21.36 17.44 15.51
N SER A 65 22.35 17.59 16.40
CA SER A 65 23.29 18.72 16.44
C SER A 65 24.67 18.40 15.85
N ALA A 66 24.82 17.23 15.20
CA ALA A 66 26.06 16.89 14.50
C ALA A 66 26.23 17.76 13.25
N ASP A 67 27.44 17.79 12.69
CA ASP A 67 27.71 18.52 11.44
C ASP A 67 26.86 17.95 10.27
N PRO A 68 26.00 18.77 9.63
CA PRO A 68 25.21 18.39 8.45
C PRO A 68 26.02 17.81 7.29
N LEU A 69 27.30 18.17 7.15
CA LEU A 69 28.16 17.68 6.07
C LEU A 69 28.52 16.20 6.24
N VAL A 70 28.53 15.69 7.48
CA VAL A 70 28.92 14.30 7.79
C VAL A 70 27.76 13.43 8.24
N SER A 71 26.66 14.01 8.72
CA SER A 71 25.48 13.28 9.22
C SER A 71 24.27 13.51 8.32
N HIS A 72 23.74 12.44 7.71
CA HIS A 72 22.53 12.51 6.90
C HIS A 72 21.32 13.04 7.71
N SER A 73 21.11 12.52 8.93
CA SER A 73 20.04 12.98 9.81
C SER A 73 20.18 14.46 10.16
N ALA A 74 21.39 14.92 10.50
CA ALA A 74 21.62 16.33 10.80
C ALA A 74 21.32 17.22 9.59
N ARG A 75 21.71 16.79 8.39
CA ARG A 75 21.43 17.50 7.13
C ARG A 75 19.96 17.61 6.82
N LEU A 76 19.19 16.56 7.07
CA LEU A 76 17.76 16.60 6.82
C LEU A 76 17.06 17.48 7.85
N LEU A 77 17.43 17.33 9.13
CA LEU A 77 16.88 18.11 10.25
C LEU A 77 17.22 19.61 10.14
N SER A 78 18.43 19.97 9.68
CA SER A 78 18.82 21.38 9.49
C SER A 78 18.02 22.09 8.39
N ARG A 79 17.38 21.33 7.49
CA ARG A 79 16.51 21.85 6.42
C ARG A 79 15.05 22.02 6.87
N GLY A 80 14.74 21.71 8.12
CA GLY A 80 13.43 21.91 8.73
C GLY A 80 12.37 20.89 8.34
N ILE A 81 11.22 20.98 9.03
CA ILE A 81 10.13 19.99 8.96
C ILE A 81 9.59 19.78 7.54
N ASN A 82 9.53 20.83 6.72
CA ASN A 82 9.01 20.74 5.35
C ASN A 82 9.86 19.79 4.49
N LYS A 83 11.19 19.86 4.59
CA LYS A 83 12.06 18.98 3.80
C LYS A 83 12.02 17.54 4.32
N VAL A 84 11.94 17.38 5.63
CA VAL A 84 11.79 16.06 6.27
C VAL A 84 10.48 15.39 5.81
N ALA A 85 9.36 16.11 5.85
CA ALA A 85 8.06 15.63 5.41
C ALA A 85 8.04 15.30 3.90
N GLN A 86 8.69 16.12 3.07
CA GLN A 86 8.86 15.83 1.66
C GLN A 86 9.56 14.47 1.46
N LYS A 87 10.69 14.23 2.15
CA LYS A 87 11.44 12.98 1.96
C LYS A 87 10.65 11.77 2.46
N PHE A 88 9.95 11.89 3.58
CA PHE A 88 9.01 10.85 4.03
C PHE A 88 7.94 10.54 2.98
N GLY A 89 7.40 11.57 2.31
CA GLY A 89 6.43 11.40 1.23
C GLY A 89 7.01 10.69 0.00
N GLU A 90 8.24 11.02 -0.40
CA GLU A 90 8.98 10.35 -1.48
C GLU A 90 9.12 8.84 -1.19
N GLU A 91 9.69 8.44 -0.05
CA GLU A 91 9.88 7.01 0.26
C GLU A 91 8.54 6.27 0.41
N SER A 92 7.52 6.96 0.91
CA SER A 92 6.19 6.36 1.01
C SER A 92 5.65 6.01 -0.38
N VAL A 93 5.78 6.91 -1.35
CA VAL A 93 5.33 6.66 -2.73
C VAL A 93 6.16 5.58 -3.40
N GLU A 94 7.48 5.56 -3.20
CA GLU A 94 8.38 4.51 -3.72
C GLU A 94 8.01 3.14 -3.14
N CYS A 95 7.79 3.04 -1.83
CA CYS A 95 7.30 1.84 -1.17
C CYS A 95 5.96 1.34 -1.76
N LEU A 96 5.03 2.26 -2.04
CA LEU A 96 3.75 1.94 -2.69
C LEU A 96 3.95 1.39 -4.11
N ILE A 97 4.86 2.00 -4.89
CA ILE A 97 5.18 1.55 -6.24
C ILE A 97 5.73 0.13 -6.22
N GLU A 98 6.67 -0.17 -5.31
CA GLU A 98 7.27 -1.51 -5.22
C GLU A 98 6.29 -2.58 -4.69
N ALA A 99 5.34 -2.18 -3.86
CA ALA A 99 4.23 -3.05 -3.48
C ALA A 99 3.35 -3.42 -4.67
N VAL A 100 3.01 -2.45 -5.52
CA VAL A 100 2.18 -2.65 -6.71
C VAL A 100 2.94 -3.43 -7.80
N SER A 101 4.25 -3.21 -7.93
CA SER A 101 5.09 -3.91 -8.89
C SER A 101 5.35 -5.38 -8.51
N GLY A 102 5.09 -5.76 -7.26
CA GLY A 102 5.37 -7.10 -6.74
C GLY A 102 6.86 -7.35 -6.48
N ASN A 103 7.68 -6.30 -6.45
CA ASN A 103 9.11 -6.40 -6.20
C ASN A 103 9.40 -6.52 -4.70
N ARG A 104 9.42 -7.76 -4.21
CA ARG A 104 9.57 -8.05 -2.78
C ARG A 104 10.87 -7.49 -2.18
N ALA A 105 11.98 -7.53 -2.90
CA ALA A 105 13.27 -7.07 -2.38
C ALA A 105 13.28 -5.55 -2.20
N ALA A 106 12.81 -4.81 -3.21
CA ALA A 106 12.71 -3.36 -3.13
C ALA A 106 11.66 -2.94 -2.10
N LEU A 107 10.51 -3.62 -2.03
CA LEU A 107 9.49 -3.35 -1.00
C LEU A 107 10.06 -3.44 0.43
N ILE A 108 10.96 -4.39 0.71
CA ILE A 108 11.63 -4.48 2.01
C ILE A 108 12.54 -3.27 2.26
N ALA A 109 13.32 -2.85 1.25
CA ALA A 109 14.21 -1.70 1.35
C ALA A 109 13.42 -0.40 1.56
N GLU A 110 12.43 -0.14 0.71
CA GLU A 110 11.59 1.07 0.78
C GLU A 110 10.76 1.11 2.08
N SER A 111 10.32 -0.05 2.59
CA SER A 111 9.67 -0.11 3.91
C SER A 111 10.62 0.33 5.04
N ALA A 112 11.91 -0.01 4.96
CA ALA A 112 12.89 0.44 5.92
C ALA A 112 13.13 1.95 5.84
N ASP A 113 13.18 2.51 4.63
CA ASP A 113 13.35 3.95 4.40
C ASP A 113 12.14 4.76 4.88
N VAL A 114 10.91 4.26 4.66
CA VAL A 114 9.68 4.83 5.22
C VAL A 114 9.76 4.91 6.76
N LEU A 115 10.16 3.81 7.42
CA LEU A 115 10.27 3.80 8.88
C LEU A 115 11.37 4.75 9.37
N TYR A 116 12.53 4.77 8.71
CA TYR A 116 13.62 5.69 9.05
C TYR A 116 13.19 7.16 8.91
N HIS A 117 12.59 7.54 7.78
CA HIS A 117 12.16 8.91 7.54
C HIS A 117 10.97 9.33 8.42
N LEU A 118 10.12 8.40 8.84
CA LEU A 118 9.12 8.63 9.87
C LEU A 118 9.77 8.97 11.22
N LEU A 119 10.80 8.24 11.64
CA LEU A 119 11.53 8.55 12.88
C LEU A 119 12.23 9.92 12.82
N VAL A 120 12.83 10.28 11.67
CA VAL A 120 13.41 11.62 11.48
C VAL A 120 12.34 12.70 11.56
N MET A 121 11.15 12.45 11.00
CA MET A 121 10.00 13.36 11.11
C MET A 121 9.54 13.53 12.56
N TRP A 122 9.50 12.47 13.36
CA TRP A 122 9.20 12.56 14.79
C TRP A 122 10.23 13.42 15.52
N VAL A 123 11.53 13.23 15.27
CA VAL A 123 12.58 14.08 15.85
C VAL A 123 12.45 15.55 15.44
N ALA A 124 12.09 15.82 14.19
CA ALA A 124 11.84 17.17 13.69
C ALA A 124 10.62 17.82 14.35
N ALA A 125 9.58 17.03 14.64
CA ALA A 125 8.34 17.45 15.30
C ALA A 125 8.41 17.45 16.84
N GLY A 126 9.52 16.99 17.44
CA GLY A 126 9.66 16.87 18.89
C GLY A 126 8.88 15.71 19.52
N LEU A 127 8.51 14.71 18.72
CA LEU A 127 7.80 13.51 19.18
C LEU A 127 8.76 12.39 19.55
N ARG A 128 8.39 11.62 20.57
CA ARG A 128 9.10 10.40 20.93
C ARG A 128 8.36 9.16 20.41
N PRO A 129 9.06 8.03 20.15
CA PRO A 129 8.41 6.80 19.74
C PRO A 129 7.37 6.32 20.75
N GLU A 130 7.59 6.54 22.05
CA GLU A 130 6.67 6.10 23.11
C GLU A 130 5.29 6.75 22.97
N ASP A 131 5.21 8.00 22.51
CA ASP A 131 3.94 8.68 22.27
C ASP A 131 3.11 7.94 21.21
N VAL A 132 3.78 7.41 20.18
CA VAL A 132 3.15 6.64 19.09
C VAL A 132 2.84 5.22 19.52
N TRP A 133 3.72 4.58 20.30
CA TRP A 133 3.47 3.25 20.85
C TRP A 133 2.26 3.24 21.79
N LEU A 134 2.11 4.26 22.63
CA LEU A 134 0.93 4.44 23.48
C LEU A 134 -0.35 4.57 22.65
N GLU A 135 -0.31 5.33 21.56
CA GLU A 135 -1.47 5.46 20.67
C GLU A 135 -1.77 4.16 19.92
N LEU A 136 -0.75 3.38 19.55
CA LEU A 136 -0.95 2.06 18.93
C LEU A 136 -1.53 1.06 19.93
N GLN A 137 -1.02 1.02 21.16
CA GLN A 137 -1.55 0.19 22.24
C GLN A 137 -3.01 0.55 22.54
N ARG A 138 -3.39 1.83 22.51
CA ARG A 138 -4.78 2.28 22.67
C ARG A 138 -5.72 1.70 21.60
N ARG A 139 -5.20 1.42 20.40
CA ARG A 139 -5.97 0.87 19.25
C ARG A 139 -5.88 -0.64 19.16
N GLU A 140 -4.92 -1.25 19.84
CA GLU A 140 -4.71 -2.70 19.83
C GLU A 140 -5.95 -3.44 20.35
N GLY A 141 -6.33 -4.52 19.67
CA GLY A 141 -7.54 -5.29 20.00
C GLY A 141 -8.86 -4.65 19.55
N ILE A 142 -8.86 -3.42 19.04
CA ILE A 142 -10.03 -2.76 18.44
C ILE A 142 -9.94 -2.94 16.93
N SER A 143 -10.96 -3.56 16.30
CA SER A 143 -10.95 -3.71 14.84
C SER A 143 -10.85 -2.32 14.18
N GLY A 144 -10.06 -2.18 13.10
CA GLY A 144 -9.86 -0.88 12.45
C GLY A 144 -11.16 -0.22 11.94
N ILE A 145 -12.22 -1.00 11.76
CA ILE A 145 -13.57 -0.51 11.44
C ILE A 145 -14.25 0.04 12.69
N ALA A 146 -14.20 -0.70 13.81
CA ALA A 146 -14.75 -0.24 15.09
C ALA A 146 -14.00 0.98 15.64
N GLU A 147 -12.67 1.01 15.51
CA GLU A 147 -11.82 2.14 15.92
C GLU A 147 -12.19 3.40 15.13
N LYS A 148 -12.30 3.31 13.80
CA LYS A 148 -12.73 4.43 12.96
C LYS A 148 -14.13 4.94 13.33
N ALA A 149 -15.04 4.04 13.70
CA ALA A 149 -16.41 4.40 14.07
C ALA A 149 -16.53 5.01 15.48
N SER A 150 -15.60 4.69 16.39
CA SER A 150 -15.62 5.13 17.79
C SER A 150 -14.74 6.36 18.07
N ARG A 151 -14.03 6.88 17.07
CA ARG A 151 -13.34 8.17 17.19
C ARG A 151 -14.37 9.29 17.46
N PRO A 152 -14.21 10.07 18.55
CA PRO A 152 -14.99 11.28 18.76
C PRO A 152 -14.89 12.17 17.52
N MET A 153 -16.03 12.70 17.06
CA MET A 153 -16.09 13.67 15.95
C MET A 153 -15.13 14.87 16.16
N LEU A 154 -14.74 15.17 17.40
CA LEU A 154 -13.73 16.19 17.73
C LEU A 154 -12.27 15.76 17.45
N LEU A 155 -11.91 14.47 17.58
CA LEU A 155 -10.60 13.95 17.14
C LEU A 155 -10.53 13.72 15.62
N SER A 156 -11.67 13.68 14.94
CA SER A 156 -11.74 13.82 13.47
C SER A 156 -11.33 15.22 12.99
N ILE A 157 -11.29 16.21 13.90
CA ILE A 157 -11.05 17.63 13.63
C ILE A 157 -9.76 18.12 14.33
N ALA A 158 -8.87 17.22 14.76
CA ALA A 158 -7.47 17.59 14.98
C ALA A 158 -6.77 17.81 13.62
N GLU A 159 -7.32 18.67 12.75
CA GLU A 159 -6.80 19.17 11.45
C GLU A 159 -5.99 18.20 10.57
N THR A 160 -6.15 16.88 10.68
CA THR A 160 -5.45 15.96 9.78
C THR A 160 -6.17 16.01 8.44
N ARG A 161 -5.60 16.73 7.46
CA ARG A 161 -6.03 16.66 6.06
C ARG A 161 -5.87 15.21 5.59
N LYS A 162 -6.93 14.42 5.67
CA LYS A 162 -6.95 13.11 5.05
C LYS A 162 -6.99 13.31 3.55
N ILE A 163 -6.10 12.61 2.85
CA ILE A 163 -6.22 12.46 1.40
C ILE A 163 -7.51 11.65 1.15
N PRO A 164 -8.45 12.15 0.31
CA PRO A 164 -9.71 11.47 0.01
C PRO A 164 -9.54 10.04 -0.52
#